data_AF-A0A7X9KE72-F1
#
_entry.id   AF-A0A7X9KE72-F1
#
_cell.length_a   1.000
_cell.length_b   1.000
_cell.length_c   1.000
_cell.angle_alpha   90.00
_cell.angle_beta   90.00
_cell.angle_gamma   90.00
#
_symmetry.space_group_name_H-M   'P 1'
#
loop_
_entity.id
_entity.type
_entity.pdbx_description
1 polymer ?
#
loop_
_entity_poly.entity_id
_entity_poly.type
_entity_poly.pdbx_seq_one_letter_code
_entity_poly.pdbx_strand_id
1 'polypeptide(L)'
;MTHYSAVTEEVVEDLKSLVGPHNVAVEPEKLASYSRDEVALQFWDREYRAEVLVLPESTDHVSAVLAYADPRMIPVTPRGAGT
;
A
#
# COMPACT_ATOMS: atom_id res chain seq x y z
N MET A 1 22.48 -1.37 3.61
CA MET A 1 21.07 -0.92 3.60
C MET A 1 20.22 -2.14 3.33
N THR A 2 19.23 -2.41 4.18
CA THR A 2 18.20 -3.40 3.90
C THR A 2 17.44 -2.95 2.65
N HIS A 3 17.32 -3.84 1.66
CA HIS A 3 16.56 -3.57 0.44
C HIS A 3 15.18 -4.16 0.62
N TYR A 4 14.16 -3.33 0.41
CA TYR A 4 12.77 -3.79 0.37
C TYR A 4 12.46 -4.39 -0.99
N SER A 5 11.55 -5.35 -1.02
CA SER A 5 11.08 -5.97 -2.26
C SER A 5 10.07 -5.06 -2.95
N ALA A 6 10.14 -5.01 -4.28
CA ALA A 6 9.12 -4.36 -5.10
C ALA A 6 7.81 -5.17 -5.08
N VAL A 7 6.70 -4.48 -5.36
CA VAL A 7 5.39 -5.09 -5.57
C VAL A 7 5.29 -5.56 -7.02
N THR A 8 5.29 -6.88 -7.20
CA THR A 8 5.07 -7.52 -8.50
C THR A 8 3.58 -7.73 -8.79
N GLU A 9 3.25 -8.11 -10.02
CA GLU A 9 1.88 -8.52 -10.38
C GLU A 9 1.40 -9.71 -9.51
N GLU A 10 2.28 -10.66 -9.20
CA GLU A 10 2.00 -11.77 -8.29
C GLU A 10 1.62 -11.28 -6.89
N VAL A 11 2.36 -10.30 -6.35
CA VAL A 11 2.04 -9.69 -5.05
C VAL A 11 0.65 -9.04 -5.08
N VAL A 12 0.29 -8.37 -6.18
CA VAL A 12 -1.04 -7.75 -6.32
C VAL A 12 -2.13 -8.81 -6.32
N GLU A 13 -1.97 -9.91 -7.05
CA GLU A 13 -2.96 -11.00 -7.08
C GLU A 13 -3.07 -11.76 -5.75
N ASP A 14 -1.96 -11.97 -5.06
CA ASP A 14 -1.94 -12.54 -3.72
C ASP A 14 -2.72 -11.65 -2.74
N LEU A 15 -2.46 -10.33 -2.75
CA LEU A 15 -3.19 -9.38 -1.89
C LEU A 15 -4.69 -9.38 -2.20
N LYS A 16 -5.09 -9.43 -3.48
CA LYS A 16 -6.51 -9.55 -3.87
C LYS A 16 -7.14 -10.84 -3.34
N SER A 17 -6.38 -11.93 -3.29
CA SER A 17 -6.84 -13.20 -2.74
C SER A 17 -6.99 -13.15 -1.22
N LEU A 18 -6.15 -12.38 -0.53
CA LEU A 18 -6.18 -12.23 0.93
C LEU A 18 -7.32 -11.33 1.43
N VAL A 19 -7.59 -10.22 0.75
CA VAL A 19 -8.54 -9.19 1.24
C VAL A 19 -9.74 -8.95 0.34
N GLY A 20 -9.79 -9.60 -0.82
CA GLY A 20 -10.80 -9.37 -1.85
C GLY A 20 -10.34 -8.35 -2.91
N PRO A 21 -10.71 -8.53 -4.19
CA PRO A 21 -10.21 -7.71 -5.28
C PRO A 21 -10.65 -6.24 -5.22
N HIS A 22 -11.81 -5.95 -4.60
CA HIS A 22 -12.28 -4.58 -4.41
C HIS A 22 -11.46 -3.79 -3.37
N ASN A 23 -10.71 -4.50 -2.52
CA ASN A 23 -9.89 -3.93 -1.46
C ASN A 23 -8.43 -3.71 -1.88
N VAL A 24 -8.08 -3.90 -3.16
CA VAL A 24 -6.74 -3.67 -3.69
C VAL A 24 -6.80 -2.73 -4.89
N ALA A 25 -5.96 -1.70 -4.88
CA ALA A 25 -5.88 -0.71 -5.93
C ALA A 25 -4.44 -0.47 -6.37
N VAL A 26 -4.24 -0.39 -7.68
CA VAL A 26 -2.95 -0.05 -8.33
C VAL A 26 -3.11 1.11 -9.31
N GLU A 27 -4.32 1.68 -9.41
CA GLU A 27 -4.60 2.78 -10.31
C GLU A 27 -3.79 4.02 -9.91
N PRO A 28 -3.11 4.67 -10.88
CA PRO A 28 -2.20 5.77 -10.56
C PRO A 28 -2.79 6.91 -9.77
N GLU A 29 -4.03 7.28 -10.08
CA GLU A 29 -4.74 8.37 -9.41
C GLU A 29 -5.02 8.04 -7.94
N LYS A 30 -5.51 6.84 -7.65
CA LYS A 30 -5.75 6.37 -6.27
C LYS A 30 -4.44 6.29 -5.49
N LEU A 31 -3.40 5.67 -6.05
CA LEU A 31 -2.10 5.59 -5.40
C LEU A 31 -1.57 6.99 -5.07
N ALA A 32 -1.68 7.93 -6.00
CA ALA A 32 -1.22 9.29 -5.80
C ALA A 32 -2.01 10.03 -4.71
N SER A 33 -3.33 9.87 -4.65
CA SER A 33 -4.18 10.44 -3.60
C SER A 33 -3.91 9.88 -2.20
N TYR A 34 -3.62 8.57 -2.08
CA TYR A 34 -3.35 7.93 -0.79
C TYR A 34 -1.88 8.02 -0.35
N SER A 35 -0.97 8.53 -1.19
CA SER A 35 0.46 8.63 -0.86
C SER A 35 0.87 10.00 -0.28
N ARG A 36 -0.03 10.98 -0.27
CA ARG A 36 0.25 12.36 0.19
C ARG A 36 -0.79 12.81 1.20
N ASP A 37 -0.42 13.66 2.14
CA ASP A 37 -1.36 14.37 3.03
C ASP A 37 -1.79 15.70 2.39
N GLU A 38 -2.34 16.62 3.19
CA GLU A 38 -2.77 17.95 2.75
C GLU A 38 -1.58 18.93 2.53
N VAL A 39 -0.34 18.48 2.63
CA VAL A 39 0.84 19.32 2.36
C VAL A 39 0.97 19.57 0.87
N ALA A 40 1.00 20.85 0.50
CA ALA A 40 1.08 21.29 -0.88
C ALA A 40 2.37 20.81 -1.59
N LEU A 41 2.24 20.44 -2.86
CA LEU A 41 3.28 19.76 -3.66
C LEU A 41 4.63 20.49 -3.70
N GLN A 42 4.64 21.83 -3.63
CA GLN A 42 5.89 22.61 -3.65
C GLN A 42 6.80 22.37 -2.44
N PHE A 43 6.27 21.79 -1.36
CA PHE A 43 7.04 21.47 -0.16
C PHE A 43 7.66 20.07 -0.19
N TRP A 44 7.41 19.30 -1.25
CA TRP A 44 7.98 17.97 -1.45
C TRP A 44 9.19 18.04 -2.37
N ASP A 45 10.26 17.33 -2.03
CA ASP A 45 11.49 17.26 -2.83
C ASP A 45 11.37 16.32 -4.04
N ARG A 46 10.42 15.38 -3.99
CA ARG A 46 10.10 14.41 -5.04
C ARG A 46 8.72 13.81 -4.83
N GLU A 47 8.26 13.03 -5.81
CA GLU A 47 7.05 12.23 -5.66
C GLU A 47 7.32 11.00 -4.79
N TYR A 48 6.56 10.86 -3.71
CA TYR A 48 6.51 9.64 -2.89
C TYR A 48 5.20 8.94 -3.20
N ARG A 49 5.30 7.68 -3.65
CA ARG A 49 4.13 6.94 -4.10
C ARG A 49 4.20 5.48 -3.68
N ALA A 50 3.09 4.98 -3.13
CA ALA A 50 2.90 3.56 -2.87
C ALA A 50 2.81 2.78 -4.18
N GLU A 51 3.28 1.53 -4.16
CA GLU A 51 3.19 0.61 -5.30
C GLU A 51 1.85 -0.14 -5.34
N VAL A 52 1.20 -0.31 -4.18
CA VAL A 52 -0.14 -0.89 -4.04
C VAL A 52 -0.87 -0.26 -2.86
N LEU A 53 -2.17 -0.08 -3.00
CA LEU A 53 -3.07 0.32 -1.92
C LEU A 53 -3.92 -0.87 -1.50
N VAL A 54 -4.00 -1.11 -0.19
CA VAL A 54 -4.84 -2.15 0.42
C VAL A 54 -5.81 -1.49 1.39
N LEU A 55 -7.10 -1.79 1.26
CA LEU A 55 -8.21 -1.25 2.03
C LEU A 55 -8.83 -2.37 2.88
N PRO A 56 -8.21 -2.77 4.01
CA PRO A 56 -8.73 -3.86 4.83
C PRO A 56 -10.06 -3.47 5.51
N GLU A 57 -11.01 -4.40 5.56
CA GLU A 57 -12.35 -4.20 6.15
C GLU A 57 -12.51 -4.93 7.50
N SER A 58 -11.49 -5.67 7.93
CA SER A 58 -11.49 -6.43 9.18
C SER A 58 -10.09 -6.51 9.78
N THR A 59 -10.00 -6.83 11.07
CA THR A 59 -8.72 -7.11 11.75
C THR A 59 -8.01 -8.31 11.14
N ASP A 60 -8.76 -9.28 10.61
CA ASP A 60 -8.22 -10.47 9.96
C ASP A 60 -7.54 -10.10 8.63
N HIS A 61 -8.12 -9.18 7.85
CA HIS A 61 -7.44 -8.64 6.65
C HIS A 61 -6.14 -7.95 7.02
N VAL A 62 -6.13 -7.13 8.08
CA VAL A 62 -4.91 -6.45 8.55
C VAL A 62 -3.85 -7.48 8.92
N SER A 63 -4.20 -8.48 9.73
CA SER A 63 -3.29 -9.54 10.17
C SER A 63 -2.72 -10.32 8.97
N ALA A 64 -3.58 -10.69 8.01
CA ALA A 64 -3.18 -11.43 6.82
C ALA A 64 -2.19 -10.65 5.94
N VAL A 65 -2.43 -9.35 5.72
CA VAL A 65 -1.53 -8.49 4.94
C VAL A 65 -0.18 -8.33 5.62
N LEU A 66 -0.15 -8.08 6.93
CA LEU A 66 1.11 -7.93 7.67
C LEU A 66 1.91 -9.23 7.70
N ALA A 67 1.24 -10.38 7.92
CA ALA A 67 1.88 -11.70 7.90
C ALA A 67 2.39 -12.07 6.49
N TYR A 68 1.74 -11.60 5.43
CA TYR A 68 2.18 -11.79 4.06
C TYR A 68 3.41 -10.94 3.71
N ALA A 69 3.42 -9.68 4.16
CA ALA A 69 4.43 -8.68 3.80
C ALA A 69 5.78 -8.87 4.52
N ASP A 70 5.76 -9.26 5.80
CA ASP A 70 6.96 -9.42 6.64
C ASP A 70 8.03 -10.36 6.03
N PRO A 71 7.73 -11.65 5.72
CA PRO A 71 8.73 -12.55 5.14
C PRO A 71 9.16 -12.14 3.72
N ARG A 72 8.38 -11.31 3.03
CA ARG A 72 8.68 -10.81 1.69
C ARG A 72 9.45 -9.51 1.70
N MET A 73 9.73 -8.93 2.87
CA MET A 73 10.37 -7.62 3.01
C MET A 73 9.63 -6.54 2.21
N ILE A 74 8.30 -6.51 2.30
CA ILE A 74 7.47 -5.45 1.71
C ILE A 74 7.13 -4.44 2.81
N PRO A 75 7.49 -3.15 2.67
CA PRO A 75 7.20 -2.14 3.68
C PRO A 75 5.71 -1.80 3.66
N VAL A 76 5.11 -1.68 4.85
CA VAL A 76 3.70 -1.33 5.00
C VAL A 76 3.59 0.00 5.76
N THR A 77 2.94 0.98 5.14
CA THR A 77 2.63 2.27 5.76
C THR A 77 1.15 2.30 6.13
N PRO A 78 0.78 2.16 7.42
CA PRO A 78 -0.62 2.30 7.82
C PRO A 78 -1.06 3.76 7.64
N ARG A 79 -2.27 3.94 7.11
CA ARG A 79 -2.85 5.26 6.87
C ARG A 79 -4.31 5.31 7.33
N GLY A 80 -4.64 6.37 8.07
CA GLY A 80 -6.02 6.71 8.45
C GLY A 80 -6.69 7.61 7.40
N ALA A 81 -7.39 8.65 7.85
CA ALA A 81 -8.11 9.57 6.95
C ALA A 81 -7.17 10.40 6.04
N GLY A 82 -5.95 10.70 6.50
CA GLY A 82 -4.97 11.44 5.70
C GLY A 82 -5.21 12.96 5.67
N THR A 83 -5.57 13.52 6.83
CA THR A 83 -5.77 14.96 7.08
C THR A 83 -4.50 15.63 7.58
#